data_AF-A0A485D6N1-F1
#
_entry.id   AF-A0A485D6N1-F1
#
_cell.length_a   1.000
_cell.length_b   1.000
_cell.length_c   1.000
_cell.angle_alpha   90.00
_cell.angle_beta   90.00
_cell.angle_gamma   90.00
#
_symmetry.space_group_name_H-M   'P 1'
#
loop_
_entity.id
_entity.type
_entity.pdbx_description
1 polymer ?
#
loop_
_entity_poly.entity_id
_entity_poly.type
_entity_poly.pdbx_seq_one_letter_code
_entity_poly.pdbx_strand_id
1 'polypeptide(L)'
;MHNRYPFELLALQTYMYLLYARDNYNEYTLARKKTICEKLRCKLPELNKAITYLVHIGLLDKVIKKAVEKYPLELFHDSYYFYMTKGGISALTYRRQSKSLSISEKDLPF
;
A
#
# COMPACT_ATOMS: atom_id res chain seq x y z
N MET A 1 15.16 -19.47 -19.22
CA MET A 1 14.51 -19.01 -17.96
C MET A 1 14.83 -17.53 -17.78
N HIS A 2 13.84 -16.63 -17.86
CA HIS A 2 14.05 -15.23 -17.51
C HIS A 2 14.30 -15.15 -16.00
N ASN A 3 15.35 -14.43 -15.59
CA ASN A 3 15.68 -14.25 -14.18
C ASN A 3 14.51 -13.53 -13.49
N ARG A 4 13.71 -14.25 -12.69
CA ARG A 4 12.48 -13.73 -12.05
C ARG A 4 12.79 -12.73 -10.94
N TYR A 5 14.02 -12.81 -10.40
CA TYR A 5 14.45 -12.12 -9.20
C TYR A 5 14.27 -10.59 -9.24
N PRO A 6 14.65 -9.86 -10.31
CA PRO A 6 14.52 -8.39 -10.32
C PRO A 6 13.06 -7.92 -10.30
N PHE A 7 12.17 -8.68 -10.92
CA PHE A 7 10.74 -8.35 -10.99
C PHE A 7 10.01 -8.69 -9.69
N GLU A 8 10.28 -9.85 -9.11
CA GLU A 8 9.70 -10.25 -7.81
C GLU A 8 10.19 -9.32 -6.69
N LEU A 9 11.46 -8.91 -6.74
CA LEU A 9 12.02 -7.92 -5.83
C LEU A 9 11.28 -6.58 -5.95
N LEU A 10 11.07 -6.08 -7.17
CA LEU A 10 10.33 -4.83 -7.37
C LEU A 10 8.88 -4.94 -6.89
N ALA A 11 8.23 -6.09 -7.08
CA ALA A 11 6.89 -6.33 -6.56
C ALA A 11 6.85 -6.28 -5.03
N LEU A 12 7.80 -6.94 -4.37
CA LEU A 12 7.92 -6.88 -2.91
C LEU A 12 8.18 -5.46 -2.41
N GLN A 13 9.11 -4.73 -3.05
CA GLN A 13 9.39 -3.33 -2.73
C GLN A 13 8.16 -2.43 -2.90
N THR A 14 7.41 -2.65 -3.97
CA THR A 14 6.15 -1.93 -4.24
C THR A 14 5.13 -2.20 -3.16
N TYR A 15 4.95 -3.47 -2.77
CA TYR A 15 4.01 -3.84 -1.71
C TYR A 15 4.39 -3.21 -0.36
N MET A 16 5.67 -3.29 0.02
CA MET A 16 6.18 -2.68 1.26
C MET A 16 5.99 -1.16 1.26
N TYR A 17 6.26 -0.48 0.15
CA TYR A 17 6.00 0.95 0.00
C TYR A 17 4.51 1.28 0.20
N LEU A 18 3.62 0.51 -0.43
CA LEU A 18 2.19 0.74 -0.31
C LEU A 18 1.69 0.52 1.12
N LEU A 19 2.19 -0.51 1.82
CA LEU A 19 1.88 -0.75 3.23
C LEU A 19 2.39 0.39 4.13
N TYR A 20 3.62 0.87 3.90
CA TYR A 20 4.18 2.01 4.63
C TYR A 20 3.35 3.28 4.46
N ALA A 21 2.89 3.55 3.23
CA ALA A 21 2.09 4.73 2.92
C ALA A 21 0.59 4.56 3.27
N ARG A 22 0.17 3.38 3.74
CA ARG A 22 -1.24 3.08 4.03
C ARG A 22 -1.64 3.65 5.38
N ASP A 23 -2.82 4.23 5.44
CA ASP A 23 -3.50 4.45 6.71
C ASP A 23 -4.11 3.12 7.20
N ASN A 24 -3.84 2.73 8.44
CA ASN A 24 -4.32 1.47 9.03
C ASN A 24 -5.85 1.41 9.20
N TYR A 25 -6.55 2.53 9.07
CA TYR A 25 -8.01 2.58 9.04
C TYR A 25 -8.60 2.29 7.65
N ASN A 26 -7.80 2.41 6.59
CA ASN A 26 -8.25 2.25 5.21
C ASN A 26 -7.85 0.88 4.64
N GLU A 27 -8.67 0.40 3.71
CA GLU A 27 -8.43 -0.83 2.95
C GLU A 27 -7.51 -0.62 1.75
N TYR A 28 -7.23 0.65 1.43
CA TYR A 28 -6.44 1.06 0.29
C TYR A 28 -5.30 2.01 0.67
N THR A 29 -4.30 2.06 -0.20
CA THR A 29 -3.30 3.14 -0.23
C THR A 29 -3.60 4.07 -1.39
N LEU A 30 -3.72 5.37 -1.15
CA LEU A 30 -3.83 6.37 -2.21
C LEU A 30 -2.42 6.84 -2.61
N ALA A 31 -1.99 6.52 -3.82
CA ALA A 31 -0.65 6.87 -4.29
C ALA A 31 -0.60 7.19 -5.79
N ARG A 32 0.41 7.98 -6.19
CA ARG A 32 0.72 8.23 -7.60
C ARG A 32 1.78 7.25 -8.09
N LYS A 33 1.54 6.61 -9.23
CA LYS A 33 2.55 5.71 -9.85
C LYS A 33 3.87 6.42 -10.11
N LYS A 34 3.83 7.71 -10.50
CA LYS A 34 5.04 8.53 -10.68
C LYS A 34 5.89 8.60 -9.41
N THR A 35 5.26 8.88 -8.27
CA THR A 35 5.95 8.94 -6.97
C THR A 35 6.53 7.58 -6.57
N ILE A 36 5.81 6.48 -6.82
CA ILE A 36 6.31 5.12 -6.57
C ILE A 36 7.56 4.85 -7.43
N CYS A 37 7.49 5.13 -8.74
CA CYS A 37 8.62 4.98 -9.65
C CYS A 37 9.85 5.78 -9.20
N GLU A 38 9.67 7.03 -8.77
CA GLU A 38 10.76 7.88 -8.26
C GLU A 38 11.39 7.29 -6.99
N LYS A 39 10.57 6.82 -6.04
CA LYS A 39 11.04 6.23 -4.78
C LYS A 39 11.76 4.90 -4.97
N LEU A 40 11.25 4.05 -5.87
CA LEU A 40 11.80 2.73 -6.14
C LEU A 40 12.82 2.70 -7.28
N ARG A 41 13.08 3.84 -7.92
CA ARG A 41 13.99 4.01 -9.06
C ARG A 41 13.69 3.01 -10.19
N CYS A 42 12.40 2.84 -10.52
CA CYS A 42 11.94 1.93 -11.57
C CYS A 42 11.16 2.67 -12.66
N LYS A 43 11.00 2.02 -13.82
CA LYS A 43 10.20 2.56 -14.93
C LYS A 43 8.73 2.16 -14.77
N LEU A 44 7.83 3.00 -15.29
CA LEU A 44 6.39 2.74 -15.22
C LEU A 44 5.96 1.35 -15.77
N PRO A 45 6.51 0.83 -16.88
CA PRO A 45 6.18 -0.51 -17.34
C PRO A 45 6.57 -1.62 -16.36
N GLU A 46 7.69 -1.46 -15.65
CA GLU A 46 8.16 -2.41 -14.64
C GLU A 46 7.25 -2.37 -13.41
N LEU A 47 6.88 -1.16 -12.97
CA LEU A 47 5.91 -0.97 -11.90
C LEU A 47 4.55 -1.59 -12.26
N ASN A 48 4.05 -1.40 -13.49
CA ASN A 48 2.79 -1.99 -13.92
C ASN A 48 2.82 -3.53 -13.90
N LYS A 49 3.94 -4.14 -14.30
CA LYS A 49 4.13 -5.60 -14.19
C LYS A 49 4.12 -6.02 -12.72
N ALA A 50 4.85 -5.32 -11.86
CA ALA A 50 4.90 -5.58 -10.42
C ALA A 50 3.51 -5.49 -9.77
N ILE A 51 2.74 -4.44 -10.07
CA ILE A 51 1.35 -4.29 -9.60
C ILE A 51 0.48 -5.46 -10.08
N THR A 52 0.57 -5.82 -11.36
CA THR A 52 -0.19 -6.93 -11.93
C THR A 52 0.13 -8.23 -11.21
N TYR A 53 1.41 -8.46 -10.92
CA TYR A 53 1.86 -9.62 -10.15
C TYR A 53 1.27 -9.66 -8.74
N LEU A 54 1.33 -8.54 -8.02
CA LEU A 54 0.77 -8.43 -6.67
C LEU A 54 -0.74 -8.74 -6.63
N VAL A 55 -1.47 -8.36 -7.69
CA VAL A 55 -2.88 -8.75 -7.86
C VAL A 55 -3.01 -10.25 -8.11
N HIS A 56 -2.20 -10.82 -9.01
CA HIS A 56 -2.25 -12.26 -9.33
C HIS A 56 -1.94 -13.16 -8.12
N ILE A 57 -1.02 -12.76 -7.24
CA ILE A 57 -0.67 -13.52 -6.04
C ILE A 57 -1.56 -13.18 -4.84
N GLY A 58 -2.57 -12.32 -5.01
CA GLY A 58 -3.56 -11.99 -3.99
C GLY A 58 -3.05 -11.11 -2.85
N LEU A 59 -1.97 -10.33 -3.03
CA LEU A 59 -1.56 -9.31 -2.06
C LEU A 59 -2.29 -7.98 -2.26
N LEU A 60 -2.63 -7.66 -3.52
CA LEU A 60 -3.56 -6.59 -3.86
C LEU A 60 -4.86 -7.21 -4.39
N ASP A 61 -5.99 -6.59 -4.07
CA ASP A 61 -7.29 -6.96 -4.63
C ASP A 61 -7.46 -6.32 -6.01
N LYS A 62 -7.32 -4.99 -6.06
CA LYS A 62 -7.48 -4.21 -7.30
C LYS A 62 -6.75 -2.87 -7.22
N VAL A 63 -6.55 -2.26 -8.38
CA VAL A 63 -6.01 -0.90 -8.51
C VAL A 63 -6.93 -0.06 -9.37
N ILE A 64 -7.49 1.02 -8.80
CA ILE A 64 -8.47 1.88 -9.47
C ILE A 64 -7.89 3.29 -9.62
N LYS A 65 -8.02 3.91 -10.79
CA LYS A 65 -7.62 5.30 -10.99
C LYS A 65 -8.62 6.21 -10.26
N LYS A 66 -8.13 7.17 -9.46
CA LYS A 66 -8.98 8.09 -8.67
C LYS A 66 -10.06 8.78 -9.51
N ALA A 67 -9.72 9.16 -10.75
CA ALA A 67 -10.64 9.80 -11.69
C ALA A 67 -11.87 8.96 -12.10
N VAL A 68 -11.87 7.65 -11.85
CA VAL A 68 -13.00 6.76 -12.15
C VAL A 68 -14.00 6.70 -10.98
N GLU A 69 -13.57 7.03 -9.76
CA GLU A 69 -14.48 7.24 -8.63
C GLU A 69 -15.12 8.63 -8.72
N LYS A 70 -16.45 8.67 -8.73
CA LYS A 70 -17.33 9.84 -8.95
C LYS A 70 -17.24 10.96 -7.90
N TYR A 71 -16.14 11.11 -7.17
CA TYR A 71 -16.00 12.16 -6.16
C TYR A 71 -15.14 13.31 -6.68
N PRO A 72 -15.69 14.54 -6.79
CA PRO A 72 -14.83 15.71 -6.89
C PRO A 72 -14.17 15.86 -5.53
N LEU A 73 -12.87 16.09 -5.51
CA LEU A 73 -12.21 17.09 -4.67
C LEU A 73 -10.69 16.88 -4.70
N GLU A 74 -10.05 18.02 -4.55
CA GLU A 74 -8.68 18.40 -4.82
C GLU A 74 -7.60 17.38 -4.40
N LEU A 75 -6.44 17.59 -5.03
CA LEU A 75 -5.17 16.88 -4.87
C LEU A 75 -5.10 15.58 -5.69
N PHE A 76 -4.57 15.76 -6.90
CA PHE A 76 -3.93 14.78 -7.78
C PHE A 76 -4.84 13.81 -8.57
N HIS A 77 -5.30 14.26 -9.75
CA HIS A 77 -6.09 13.49 -10.74
C HIS A 77 -5.40 12.21 -11.27
N ASP A 78 -4.07 12.11 -11.14
CA ASP A 78 -3.25 10.98 -11.58
C ASP A 78 -3.00 9.92 -10.49
N SER A 79 -3.67 10.05 -9.33
CA SER A 79 -3.58 9.09 -8.23
C SER A 79 -4.38 7.82 -8.49
N TYR A 80 -3.97 6.74 -7.83
CA TYR A 80 -4.62 5.44 -7.86
C TYR A 80 -4.89 4.97 -6.43
N TYR A 81 -6.05 4.34 -6.25
CA TYR A 81 -6.39 3.56 -5.07
C TYR A 81 -5.85 2.14 -5.25
N PHE A 82 -4.93 1.73 -4.37
CA PHE A 82 -4.37 0.38 -4.32
C PHE A 82 -5.04 -0.39 -3.18
N TYR A 83 -6.03 -1.22 -3.49
CA TYR A 83 -6.77 -2.00 -2.50
C TYR A 83 -5.99 -3.24 -2.08
N MET A 84 -5.87 -3.45 -0.78
CA MET A 84 -5.14 -4.56 -0.19
C MET A 84 -6.10 -5.71 0.10
N THR A 85 -5.75 -6.94 -0.28
CA THR A 85 -6.62 -8.12 -0.08
C THR A 85 -6.90 -8.41 1.40
N LYS A 86 -5.94 -8.10 2.29
CA LYS A 86 -6.09 -8.21 3.75
C LYS A 86 -5.99 -6.84 4.43
N GLY A 87 -6.58 -5.80 3.84
CA GLY A 87 -6.64 -4.44 4.39
C GLY A 87 -7.86 -4.22 5.31
N GLY A 88 -7.83 -3.17 6.15
CA GLY A 88 -8.96 -2.83 7.02
C GLY A 88 -9.02 -3.65 8.32
N ILE A 89 -10.23 -3.99 8.78
CA ILE A 89 -10.50 -4.61 10.10
C ILE A 89 -9.82 -5.97 10.28
N SER A 90 -9.60 -6.69 9.19
CA SER A 90 -9.00 -8.02 9.14
C SER A 90 -7.48 -8.00 8.95
N ALA A 91 -6.86 -6.82 8.84
CA ALA A 91 -5.41 -6.70 8.67
C ALA A 91 -4.66 -7.00 9.97
N LEU A 92 -3.62 -7.84 9.91
CA LEU A 92 -2.63 -8.03 11.00
C LEU A 92 -1.70 -6.80 11.16
N THR A 93 -2.23 -5.59 10.98
CA THR A 93 -1.47 -4.36 11.19
C THR A 93 -1.74 -3.82 12.58
N TYR A 94 -0.68 -3.38 13.25
CA TYR A 94 -0.77 -2.75 14.56
C TYR A 94 -1.77 -1.59 14.52
N ARG A 95 -2.89 -1.78 15.21
CA ARG A 95 -3.87 -0.73 15.47
C ARG A 95 -3.62 -0.25 16.88
N ARG A 96 -3.10 0.97 17.02
CA ARG A 96 -3.07 1.63 18.32
C ARG A 96 -4.53 1.81 18.73
N GLN A 97 -5.02 0.96 19.63
CA GLN A 97 -6.36 1.13 20.18
C GLN A 97 -6.41 2.51 20.84
N SER A 98 -7.33 3.36 20.40
CA SER A 98 -7.59 4.68 20.99
C SER A 98 -8.27 4.60 22.36
N LYS A 99 -8.31 3.41 22.98
CA LYS A 99 -8.47 3.35 24.44
C LYS A 99 -7.20 3.94 25.02
N SER A 100 -7.33 5.08 25.68
CA SER A 100 -6.34 5.57 26.62
C SER A 100 -6.09 4.45 27.63
N LEU A 101 -5.09 3.62 27.37
CA LEU A 101 -4.48 2.81 28.40
C LEU A 101 -3.85 3.85 29.32
N SER A 102 -4.55 4.17 30.41
CA SER A 102 -3.93 4.73 31.61
C SER A 102 -2.98 3.66 32.12
N ILE A 103 -1.84 3.50 31.46
CA ILE A 103 -0.75 2.69 31.96
C ILE A 103 -0.29 3.43 33.20
N SER A 104 -0.59 2.87 34.37
CA SER A 104 0.01 3.35 35.61
C SER A 104 1.52 3.22 35.47
N GLU A 105 2.28 4.25 35.83
CA GLU A 105 3.76 4.26 35.74
C GLU A 105 4.43 3.05 36.43
N LYS A 106 3.68 2.29 37.23
CA LYS A 106 4.12 1.05 37.89
C LYS A 106 4.30 -0.15 36.97
N ASP A 107 3.77 -0.13 35.74
CA ASP A 107 3.74 -1.30 34.84
C ASP A 107 4.75 -1.22 33.68
N LEU A 108 5.66 -0.24 33.67
CA LEU A 108 6.76 -0.16 32.71
C LEU A 108 8.00 -0.87 33.29
N PRO A 109 8.49 -1.97 32.69
CA PRO A 109 9.77 -2.55 33.09
C PRO A 109 10.91 -1.62 32.63
N PHE A 110 11.86 -1.39 33.55
CA PHE A 110 13.07 -0.59 33.36
C PHE A 110 13.94 -1.07 32.19
#